data_AF-A0A501QCM8-F1
#
_entry.id   AF-A0A501QCM8-F1
#
_cell.length_a   1.000
_cell.length_b   1.000
_cell.length_c   1.000
_cell.angle_alpha   90.00
_cell.angle_beta   90.00
_cell.angle_gamma   90.00
#
_symmetry.space_group_name_H-M   'P 1'
#
loop_
_entity.id
_entity.type
_entity.pdbx_description
1 polymer ?
#
loop_
_entity_poly.entity_id
_entity_poly.type
_entity_poly.pdbx_seq_one_letter_code
_entity_poly.pdbx_strand_id
1 'polypeptide(L)'
;MQEEEEKKTKTLTIKDWAIDDKPREKLRYKGQEALSNAELIAILIRTGNENESAVALSKRILDDAKNLNGIGKLSIEKLLTYHGIGEAKAITILAAIELGRRRRSEEARPSRRIATSKVVFETMQPIIGELGHEEFWILYLSNSNRITHKWRLSKGGMTGTVVDARLVFKVAIEHNATSIILAHYVKYFVM
;
A
#
# COMPACT_ATOMS: atom_id res chain seq x y z
N MET A 1 -54.53 27.33 16.86
CA MET A 1 -53.85 28.60 16.50
C MET A 1 -52.96 28.94 17.67
N GLN A 2 -51.63 28.89 17.65
CA GLN A 2 -50.60 28.82 16.59
C GLN A 2 -49.44 28.00 17.22
N GLU A 3 -49.00 26.90 16.59
CA GLU A 3 -47.72 26.81 15.86
C GLU A 3 -46.52 27.27 16.71
N GLU A 4 -46.01 26.37 17.57
CA GLU A 4 -44.64 26.47 18.08
C GLU A 4 -43.69 26.07 16.95
N GLU A 5 -43.02 27.09 16.40
CA GLU A 5 -41.95 27.00 15.41
C GLU A 5 -40.87 26.02 15.86
N GLU A 6 -40.82 24.89 15.15
CA GLU A 6 -39.72 23.94 15.15
C GLU A 6 -38.44 24.66 14.69
N LYS A 7 -37.63 25.13 15.64
CA LYS A 7 -36.28 25.67 15.40
C LYS A 7 -35.44 24.59 14.73
N LYS A 8 -35.45 24.56 13.38
CA LYS A 8 -34.47 23.84 12.58
C LYS A 8 -33.08 24.33 12.98
N THR A 9 -32.38 23.52 13.78
CA THR A 9 -30.99 23.72 14.15
C THR A 9 -30.19 23.78 12.85
N LYS A 10 -29.77 25.00 12.48
CA LYS A 10 -29.04 25.25 11.24
C LYS A 10 -27.72 24.49 11.31
N THR A 11 -27.61 23.36 10.61
CA THR A 11 -26.39 22.54 10.64
C THR A 11 -25.23 23.35 10.08
N LEU A 12 -24.23 23.64 10.92
CA LEU A 12 -23.04 24.40 10.55
C LEU A 12 -22.34 23.68 9.39
N THR A 13 -22.22 24.38 8.26
CA THR A 13 -21.52 23.82 7.10
C THR A 13 -20.02 24.01 7.30
N ILE A 14 -19.19 23.15 6.69
CA ILE A 14 -17.72 23.28 6.78
C ILE A 14 -17.24 24.65 6.26
N LYS A 15 -18.02 25.28 5.38
CA LYS A 15 -17.70 26.62 4.86
C LYS A 15 -17.69 27.69 5.96
N ASP A 16 -18.47 27.46 7.03
CA ASP A 16 -18.65 28.38 8.16
C ASP A 16 -17.59 28.18 9.25
N TRP A 17 -16.74 27.15 9.13
CA TRP A 17 -15.66 26.90 10.09
C TRP A 17 -14.51 27.89 9.89
N ALA A 18 -13.68 28.05 10.94
CA ALA A 18 -12.41 28.75 10.81
C ALA A 18 -11.59 28.10 9.69
N ILE A 19 -10.86 28.91 8.91
CA ILE A 19 -10.08 28.44 7.75
C ILE A 19 -9.15 27.29 8.15
N ASP A 20 -8.56 27.39 9.34
CA ASP A 20 -7.65 26.41 9.93
C ASP A 20 -8.28 25.06 10.30
N ASP A 21 -9.60 25.02 10.45
CA ASP A 21 -10.37 23.81 10.79
C ASP A 21 -10.99 23.16 9.54
N LYS A 22 -11.00 23.86 8.40
CA LYS A 22 -11.45 23.28 7.13
C LYS A 22 -10.46 22.20 6.69
N PRO A 23 -10.90 20.95 6.45
CA PRO A 23 -9.97 19.84 6.24
C PRO A 23 -8.92 20.04 5.15
N ARG A 24 -9.27 20.64 4.00
CA ARG A 24 -8.32 20.79 2.89
C ARG A 24 -7.27 21.85 3.18
N GLU A 25 -7.67 22.91 3.84
CA GLU A 25 -6.87 24.05 4.27
C GLU A 25 -5.96 23.62 5.41
N LYS A 26 -6.51 22.91 6.40
CA LYS A 26 -5.75 22.23 7.46
C LYS A 26 -4.69 21.30 6.89
N LEU A 27 -5.02 20.48 5.89
CA LEU A 27 -4.05 19.62 5.20
C LEU A 27 -2.96 20.43 4.48
N ARG A 28 -3.33 21.55 3.84
CA ARG A 28 -2.38 22.41 3.12
C ARG A 28 -1.41 23.14 4.04
N TYR A 29 -1.87 23.62 5.20
CA TYR A 29 -1.07 24.47 6.08
C TYR A 29 -0.41 23.71 7.25
N LYS A 30 -1.07 22.66 7.76
CA LYS A 30 -0.61 21.89 8.94
C LYS A 30 -0.16 20.47 8.60
N GLY A 31 -0.36 20.03 7.35
CA GLY A 31 0.04 18.70 6.87
C GLY A 31 -0.96 17.59 7.24
N GLN A 32 -0.75 16.41 6.66
CA GLN A 32 -1.67 15.27 6.78
C GLN A 32 -1.81 14.73 8.22
N GLU A 33 -0.74 14.81 9.03
CA GLU A 33 -0.71 14.29 10.41
C GLU A 33 -1.63 15.06 11.37
N ALA A 34 -2.01 16.29 11.00
CA ALA A 34 -2.92 17.11 11.80
C ALA A 34 -4.40 16.69 11.64
N LEU A 35 -4.72 15.86 10.63
CA LEU A 35 -6.09 15.45 10.33
C LEU A 35 -6.46 14.16 11.05
N SER A 36 -7.68 14.13 11.55
CA SER A 36 -8.34 12.89 11.96
C SER A 36 -8.72 12.04 10.75
N ASN A 37 -8.93 10.75 10.98
CA ASN A 37 -9.44 9.83 9.97
C ASN A 37 -10.75 10.30 9.34
N ALA A 38 -11.66 10.88 10.14
CA ALA A 38 -12.92 11.42 9.65
C ALA A 38 -12.70 12.62 8.71
N GLU A 39 -11.75 13.52 9.00
CA GLU A 39 -11.41 14.63 8.12
C GLU A 39 -10.75 14.15 6.82
N LEU A 40 -9.91 13.12 6.86
CA LEU A 40 -9.34 12.51 5.65
C LEU A 40 -10.42 11.93 4.74
N ILE A 41 -11.39 11.20 5.30
CA ILE A 41 -12.53 10.68 4.54
C ILE A 41 -13.41 11.82 4.00
N ALA A 42 -13.61 12.88 4.80
CA ALA A 42 -14.39 14.05 4.40
C ALA A 42 -13.80 14.76 3.16
N ILE A 43 -12.47 14.82 3.05
CA ILE A 43 -11.78 15.36 1.88
C ILE A 43 -12.13 14.55 0.62
N LEU A 44 -12.15 13.22 0.74
CA LEU A 44 -12.43 12.29 -0.37
C LEU A 44 -13.88 12.46 -0.87
N ILE A 45 -14.86 12.50 0.03
CA ILE A 45 -16.27 12.61 -0.35
C ILE A 45 -16.69 14.04 -0.73
N ARG A 46 -15.85 15.03 -0.43
CA ARG A 46 -15.97 16.47 -0.73
C ARG A 46 -17.12 17.19 -0.03
N THR A 47 -18.30 16.58 0.03
CA THR A 47 -19.53 17.15 0.58
C THR A 47 -20.27 16.13 1.44
N GLY A 48 -21.00 16.63 2.44
CA GLY A 48 -21.93 15.85 3.24
C GLY A 48 -23.29 15.71 2.55
N ASN A 49 -24.36 15.82 3.34
CA ASN A 49 -25.74 15.91 2.87
C ASN A 49 -26.41 17.17 3.47
N GLU A 50 -27.72 17.31 3.28
CA GLU A 50 -28.49 18.44 3.82
C GLU A 50 -28.58 18.49 5.34
N ASN A 51 -28.40 17.35 6.01
CA ASN A 51 -28.56 17.20 7.46
C ASN A 51 -27.23 17.28 8.21
N GLU A 52 -26.13 16.87 7.60
CA GLU A 52 -24.82 16.80 8.25
C GLU A 52 -23.65 17.14 7.30
N SER A 53 -22.58 17.68 7.90
CA SER A 53 -21.36 18.04 7.18
C SER A 53 -20.58 16.80 6.68
N ALA A 54 -19.65 16.98 5.73
CA ALA A 54 -18.83 15.87 5.25
C ALA A 54 -18.01 15.22 6.39
N VAL A 55 -17.55 16.01 7.36
CA VAL A 55 -16.80 15.52 8.53
C VAL A 55 -17.72 14.74 9.47
N ALA A 56 -18.92 15.24 9.75
CA ALA A 56 -19.90 14.55 10.58
C ALA A 56 -20.34 13.21 9.96
N LEU A 57 -20.67 13.21 8.67
CA LEU A 57 -21.02 11.99 7.92
C LEU A 57 -19.87 10.97 7.93
N SER A 58 -18.64 11.44 7.69
CA SER A 58 -17.45 10.59 7.68
C SER A 58 -17.16 10.01 9.07
N LYS A 59 -17.37 10.79 10.13
CA LYS A 59 -17.24 10.33 11.51
C LYS A 59 -18.27 9.24 11.84
N ARG A 60 -19.54 9.45 11.46
CA ARG A 60 -20.61 8.45 11.66
C ARG A 60 -20.30 7.12 10.95
N ILE A 61 -19.85 7.18 9.70
CA ILE A 61 -19.42 5.98 8.95
C ILE A 61 -18.25 5.28 9.65
N LEU A 62 -17.25 6.05 10.11
CA LEU A 62 -16.08 5.51 10.79
C LEU A 62 -16.43 4.87 12.14
N ASP A 63 -17.32 5.50 12.91
CA ASP A 63 -17.77 5.02 14.21
C ASP A 63 -18.57 3.71 14.07
N ASP A 64 -19.50 3.64 13.10
CA ASP A 64 -20.24 2.41 12.76
C ASP A 64 -19.30 1.27 12.33
N ALA A 65 -18.26 1.60 11.55
CA ALA A 65 -17.24 0.67 11.12
C ALA A 65 -16.16 0.39 12.18
N LYS A 66 -16.18 1.09 13.32
CA LYS A 66 -15.21 1.09 14.43
C LYS A 66 -13.82 1.65 14.08
N ASN A 67 -13.30 1.39 12.89
CA ASN A 67 -11.99 1.86 12.42
C ASN A 67 -11.86 1.75 10.89
N LEU A 68 -10.73 2.22 10.34
CA LEU A 68 -10.46 2.19 8.89
C LEU A 68 -10.46 0.77 8.29
N ASN A 69 -10.04 -0.25 9.05
CA ASN A 69 -10.09 -1.63 8.57
C ASN A 69 -11.54 -2.13 8.48
N GLY A 70 -12.43 -1.66 9.36
CA GLY A 70 -13.86 -1.93 9.26
C GLY A 70 -14.49 -1.30 8.03
N ILE A 71 -14.08 -0.07 7.68
CA ILE A 71 -14.58 0.61 6.46
C ILE A 71 -14.24 -0.21 5.22
N GLY A 72 -13.01 -0.72 5.12
CA GLY A 72 -12.58 -1.54 3.99
C GLY A 72 -13.29 -2.89 3.83
N LYS A 73 -14.10 -3.30 4.82
CA LYS A 73 -14.91 -4.53 4.78
C LYS A 73 -16.36 -4.25 4.39
N LEU A 74 -16.79 -2.99 4.32
CA LEU A 74 -18.14 -2.64 3.93
C LEU A 74 -18.33 -2.89 2.43
N SER A 75 -19.50 -3.41 2.06
CA SER A 75 -19.90 -3.49 0.66
C SER A 75 -20.39 -2.13 0.15
N ILE A 76 -20.49 -1.97 -1.17
CA ILE A 76 -21.04 -0.76 -1.78
C ILE A 76 -22.48 -0.57 -1.31
N GLU A 77 -23.29 -1.63 -1.28
CA GLU A 77 -24.69 -1.59 -0.84
C GLU A 77 -24.82 -1.08 0.58
N LYS A 78 -23.91 -1.49 1.47
CA LYS A 78 -23.89 -1.00 2.85
C LYS A 78 -23.53 0.49 2.91
N LEU A 79 -22.57 0.95 2.12
CA LEU A 79 -22.20 2.37 2.05
C LEU A 79 -23.33 3.23 1.47
N LEU A 80 -24.11 2.70 0.53
CA LEU A 80 -25.28 3.39 -0.06
C LEU A 80 -26.40 3.61 0.97
N THR A 81 -26.44 2.88 2.08
CA THR A 81 -27.43 3.11 3.16
C THR A 81 -27.21 4.41 3.91
N TYR A 82 -26.03 5.04 3.78
CA TYR A 82 -25.74 6.32 4.41
C TYR A 82 -26.26 7.47 3.55
N HIS A 83 -27.19 8.26 4.09
CA HIS A 83 -27.72 9.44 3.40
C HIS A 83 -26.58 10.35 2.91
N GLY A 84 -26.59 10.71 1.63
CA GLY A 84 -25.54 11.51 1.00
C GLY A 84 -24.31 10.73 0.48
N ILE A 85 -24.27 9.41 0.62
CA ILE A 85 -23.27 8.53 -0.02
C ILE A 85 -23.91 7.85 -1.23
N GLY A 86 -23.70 8.46 -2.40
CA GLY A 86 -23.98 7.81 -3.69
C GLY A 86 -22.82 6.92 -4.14
N GLU A 87 -23.04 6.20 -5.24
CA GLU A 87 -22.10 5.21 -5.78
C GLU A 87 -20.68 5.77 -5.97
N ALA A 88 -20.55 6.97 -6.55
CA ALA A 88 -19.24 7.61 -6.75
C ALA A 88 -18.48 7.85 -5.42
N LYS A 89 -19.18 8.26 -4.35
CA LYS A 89 -18.56 8.48 -3.03
C LYS A 89 -18.19 7.14 -2.39
N ALA A 90 -19.05 6.13 -2.50
CA ALA A 90 -18.78 4.79 -1.98
C ALA A 90 -17.54 4.18 -2.64
N ILE A 91 -17.46 4.21 -3.98
CA ILE A 91 -16.30 3.72 -4.75
C ILE A 91 -15.04 4.49 -4.35
N THR A 92 -15.12 5.82 -4.20
CA THR A 92 -13.96 6.65 -3.79
C THR A 92 -13.43 6.24 -2.42
N ILE A 93 -14.30 6.00 -1.44
CA ILE A 93 -13.90 5.54 -0.10
C ILE A 93 -13.20 4.18 -0.20
N LEU A 94 -13.83 3.20 -0.87
CA LEU A 94 -13.27 1.85 -0.98
C LEU A 94 -11.93 1.85 -1.73
N ALA A 95 -11.81 2.63 -2.80
CA ALA A 95 -10.57 2.78 -3.55
C ALA A 95 -9.45 3.36 -2.67
N ALA A 96 -9.74 4.40 -1.86
CA ALA A 96 -8.76 4.98 -0.96
C ALA A 96 -8.28 4.00 0.12
N ILE A 97 -9.19 3.23 0.72
CA ILE A 97 -8.83 2.21 1.71
C ILE A 97 -8.00 1.09 1.06
N GLU A 98 -8.38 0.65 -0.15
CA GLU A 98 -7.64 -0.35 -0.90
C GLU A 98 -6.23 0.12 -1.26
N LEU A 99 -6.05 1.39 -1.66
CA LEU A 99 -4.72 1.98 -1.88
C LEU A 99 -3.88 1.94 -0.59
N GLY A 100 -4.46 2.30 0.55
CA GLY A 100 -3.78 2.19 1.84
C GLY A 100 -3.40 0.74 2.20
N ARG A 101 -4.25 -0.24 1.88
CA ARG A 101 -3.97 -1.66 2.07
C ARG A 101 -2.85 -2.14 1.14
N ARG A 102 -2.86 -1.74 -0.14
CA ARG A 102 -1.82 -2.08 -1.12
C ARG A 102 -0.48 -1.48 -0.77
N ARG A 103 -0.44 -0.21 -0.36
CA ARG A 103 0.77 0.43 0.17
C ARG A 103 1.36 -0.38 1.32
N ARG A 104 0.55 -0.83 2.28
CA ARG A 104 1.04 -1.70 3.37
C ARG A 104 1.57 -3.03 2.86
N SER A 105 0.99 -3.62 1.82
CA SER A 105 1.51 -4.85 1.22
C SER A 105 2.78 -4.64 0.37
N GLU A 106 2.95 -3.47 -0.23
CA GLU A 106 4.18 -3.05 -0.90
C GLU A 106 5.31 -2.81 0.13
N GLU A 107 4.97 -2.26 1.30
CA GLU A 107 5.87 -2.11 2.44
C GLU A 107 6.10 -3.46 3.19
N ALA A 108 5.16 -4.42 3.10
CA ALA A 108 5.21 -5.74 3.75
C ALA A 108 5.85 -6.84 2.89
N ARG A 109 7.03 -6.55 2.36
CA ARG A 109 8.18 -7.43 2.57
C ARG A 109 9.36 -6.54 2.94
N PRO A 110 9.78 -6.45 4.21
CA PRO A 110 11.17 -6.08 4.42
C PRO A 110 11.96 -7.16 3.69
N SER A 111 12.56 -6.82 2.55
CA SER A 111 13.62 -7.62 1.96
C SER A 111 14.56 -7.93 3.12
N ARG A 112 14.59 -9.18 3.56
CA ARG A 112 15.35 -9.58 4.74
C ARG A 112 16.78 -9.11 4.49
N ARG A 113 17.30 -8.25 5.38
CA ARG A 113 18.68 -7.77 5.25
C ARG A 113 19.57 -9.00 5.17
N ILE A 114 20.33 -9.11 4.10
CA ILE A 114 21.30 -10.18 3.92
C ILE A 114 22.47 -9.89 4.84
N ALA A 115 22.45 -10.53 6.00
CA ALA A 115 23.55 -10.48 6.96
C ALA A 115 24.45 -11.73 6.86
N THR A 116 23.94 -12.84 6.33
CA THR A 116 24.66 -14.11 6.22
C THR A 116 24.26 -14.88 4.97
N SER A 117 25.10 -15.82 4.54
CA SER A 117 24.80 -16.75 3.44
C SER A 117 23.57 -17.63 3.74
N LYS A 118 23.29 -17.94 5.01
CA LYS A 118 22.07 -18.65 5.42
C LYS A 118 20.79 -17.92 5.01
N VAL A 119 20.78 -16.58 5.13
CA VAL A 119 19.64 -15.78 4.70
C VAL A 119 19.45 -15.86 3.18
N VAL A 120 20.54 -15.86 2.42
CA VAL A 120 20.52 -16.04 0.95
C VAL A 120 19.95 -17.41 0.61
N PHE A 121 20.44 -18.47 1.25
CA PHE A 121 19.95 -19.83 1.07
C PHE A 121 18.46 -19.94 1.36
N GLU A 122 17.99 -19.51 2.53
CA GLU A 122 16.56 -19.53 2.90
C GLU A 122 15.69 -18.71 1.94
N THR A 123 16.25 -17.65 1.34
CA THR A 123 15.56 -16.79 0.37
C THR A 123 15.47 -17.41 -1.03
N MET A 124 16.44 -18.23 -1.40
CA MET A 124 16.55 -18.83 -2.73
C MET A 124 16.05 -20.28 -2.78
N GLN A 125 16.10 -21.02 -1.68
CA GLN A 125 15.69 -22.42 -1.60
C GLN A 125 14.25 -22.66 -2.10
N PRO A 126 13.24 -21.83 -1.77
CA PRO A 126 11.89 -22.01 -2.33
C PRO A 126 11.78 -21.73 -3.84
N ILE A 127 12.78 -21.08 -4.44
CA ILE A 127 12.78 -20.68 -5.86
C ILE A 127 13.51 -21.73 -6.70
N ILE A 128 14.65 -22.23 -6.20
CA ILE A 128 15.56 -23.10 -6.98
C ILE A 128 15.75 -24.50 -6.38
N GLY A 129 15.27 -24.74 -5.16
CA GLY A 129 15.57 -25.97 -4.40
C GLY A 129 14.97 -27.25 -4.96
N GLU A 130 13.91 -27.15 -5.77
CA GLU A 130 13.21 -28.29 -6.39
C GLU A 130 13.48 -28.41 -7.90
N LEU A 131 14.39 -27.59 -8.44
CA LEU A 131 14.65 -27.60 -9.88
C LEU A 131 15.42 -28.84 -10.29
N GLY A 132 14.99 -29.46 -11.40
CA GLY A 132 15.64 -30.62 -11.99
C GLY A 132 16.92 -30.31 -12.78
N HIS A 133 17.33 -29.04 -12.83
CA HIS A 133 18.42 -28.53 -13.68
C HIS A 133 19.21 -27.42 -12.97
N GLU A 134 20.41 -27.13 -13.46
CA GLU A 134 21.25 -26.06 -12.91
C GLU A 134 20.74 -24.67 -13.30
N GLU A 135 20.80 -23.73 -12.38
CA GLU A 135 20.50 -22.32 -12.67
C GLU A 135 21.50 -21.39 -11.98
N PHE A 136 21.86 -20.32 -12.69
CA PHE A 136 22.71 -19.26 -12.18
C PHE A 136 21.89 -17.97 -12.01
N TRP A 137 21.87 -17.48 -10.78
CA TRP A 137 21.09 -16.35 -10.34
C TRP A 137 21.98 -15.24 -9.80
N ILE A 138 21.53 -14.01 -9.99
CA ILE A 138 22.15 -12.80 -9.45
C ILE A 138 21.14 -12.08 -8.59
N LEU A 139 21.53 -11.79 -7.36
CA LEU A 139 20.77 -10.95 -6.44
C LEU A 139 21.45 -9.59 -6.42
N TYR A 140 20.68 -8.55 -6.71
CA TYR A 140 21.11 -7.16 -6.65
C TYR A 140 20.68 -6.57 -5.32
N LEU A 141 21.59 -5.88 -4.64
CA LEU A 141 21.38 -5.38 -3.29
C LEU A 141 21.52 -3.85 -3.24
N SER A 142 20.75 -3.22 -2.35
CA SER A 142 20.96 -1.83 -1.95
C SER A 142 22.06 -1.70 -0.89
N ASN A 143 22.43 -0.45 -0.56
CA ASN A 143 23.45 -0.13 0.44
C ASN A 143 23.17 -0.68 1.84
N SER A 144 21.91 -1.02 2.13
CA SER A 144 21.47 -1.64 3.38
C SER A 144 21.52 -3.18 3.36
N ASN A 145 22.19 -3.77 2.36
CA ASN A 145 22.24 -5.21 2.06
C ASN A 145 20.85 -5.84 1.90
N ARG A 146 19.97 -5.17 1.18
CA ARG A 146 18.59 -5.59 0.93
C ARG A 146 18.44 -5.97 -0.53
N ILE A 147 17.89 -7.15 -0.83
CA ILE A 147 17.66 -7.58 -2.21
C ILE A 147 16.65 -6.66 -2.87
N THR A 148 17.08 -5.91 -3.88
CA THR A 148 16.26 -5.04 -4.73
C THR A 148 15.78 -5.76 -5.97
N HIS A 149 16.57 -6.71 -6.49
CA HIS A 149 16.22 -7.47 -7.68
C HIS A 149 16.85 -8.87 -7.66
N LYS A 150 16.18 -9.85 -8.30
CA LYS A 150 16.69 -11.20 -8.51
C LYS A 150 16.57 -11.53 -9.98
N TRP A 151 17.67 -11.96 -10.59
CA TRP A 151 17.69 -12.24 -12.01
C TRP A 151 18.32 -13.59 -12.28
N ARG A 152 17.60 -14.47 -12.95
CA ARG A 152 18.16 -15.70 -13.51
C ARG A 152 18.93 -15.33 -14.77
N LEU A 153 20.25 -15.28 -14.66
CA LEU A 153 21.11 -14.96 -15.79
C LEU A 153 21.14 -16.10 -16.80
N SER A 154 21.13 -17.34 -16.31
CA SER A 154 21.25 -18.51 -17.15
C SER A 154 20.65 -19.75 -16.51
N LYS A 155 20.22 -20.65 -17.37
CA LYS A 155 19.71 -21.97 -17.06
C LYS A 155 20.65 -22.96 -17.75
N GLY A 156 21.37 -23.75 -16.95
CA GLY A 156 22.37 -24.69 -17.44
C GLY A 156 21.76 -25.98 -17.98
N GLY A 157 22.58 -26.67 -18.78
CA GLY A 157 22.49 -28.10 -19.10
C GLY A 157 23.81 -28.79 -18.69
N MET A 158 23.98 -30.09 -18.98
CA MET A 158 25.07 -30.92 -18.41
C MET A 158 26.53 -30.45 -18.63
N THR A 159 26.77 -29.41 -19.42
CA THR A 159 28.11 -28.93 -19.83
C THR A 159 28.59 -27.66 -19.11
N GLY A 160 27.75 -27.07 -18.24
CA GLY A 160 28.07 -25.88 -17.46
C GLY A 160 27.33 -24.61 -17.90
N THR A 161 27.58 -23.51 -17.19
CA THR A 161 26.83 -22.26 -17.33
C THR A 161 27.75 -21.07 -17.60
N VAL A 162 27.50 -20.30 -18.68
CA VAL A 162 28.30 -19.12 -19.05
C VAL A 162 27.68 -17.85 -18.47
N VAL A 163 28.54 -16.93 -17.98
CA VAL A 163 28.16 -15.66 -17.35
C VAL A 163 28.86 -14.51 -18.08
N ASP A 164 28.13 -13.62 -18.77
CA ASP A 164 28.69 -12.40 -19.34
C ASP A 164 28.69 -11.28 -18.30
N ALA A 165 29.88 -10.94 -17.78
CA ALA A 165 30.06 -9.90 -16.78
C ALA A 165 29.50 -8.54 -17.20
N ARG A 166 29.55 -8.18 -18.50
CA ARG A 166 29.02 -6.89 -18.98
C ARG A 166 27.51 -6.82 -18.79
N LEU A 167 26.83 -7.94 -19.03
CA LEU A 167 25.39 -8.02 -18.85
C LEU A 167 25.02 -7.97 -17.36
N VAL A 168 25.80 -8.64 -16.50
CA VAL A 168 25.65 -8.57 -15.03
C VAL A 168 25.73 -7.13 -14.53
N PHE A 169 26.77 -6.39 -14.93
CA PHE A 169 26.98 -5.01 -14.50
C PHE A 169 25.98 -4.03 -15.13
N LYS A 170 25.57 -4.24 -16.38
CA LYS A 170 24.51 -3.44 -17.01
C LYS A 170 23.23 -3.48 -16.16
N VAL A 171 22.78 -4.69 -15.81
CA VAL A 171 21.57 -4.85 -14.98
C VAL A 171 21.78 -4.32 -13.56
N ALA A 172 23.00 -4.44 -13.01
CA ALA A 172 23.34 -3.84 -11.70
C ALA A 172 23.13 -2.33 -11.69
N ILE A 173 23.62 -1.65 -12.73
CA ILE A 173 23.50 -0.19 -12.89
C ILE A 173 22.04 0.20 -13.11
N GLU A 174 21.31 -0.50 -13.98
CA GLU A 174 19.87 -0.27 -14.21
C GLU A 174 19.04 -0.36 -12.93
N HIS A 175 19.43 -1.26 -12.00
CA HIS A 175 18.74 -1.46 -10.72
C HIS A 175 19.34 -0.68 -9.55
N ASN A 176 20.26 0.25 -9.82
CA ASN A 176 20.98 1.04 -8.80
C ASN A 176 21.55 0.17 -7.66
N ALA A 177 22.07 -1.00 -8.02
CA ALA A 177 22.62 -1.95 -7.06
C ALA A 177 23.97 -1.47 -6.54
N THR A 178 24.17 -1.48 -5.22
CA THR A 178 25.47 -1.17 -4.60
C THR A 178 26.33 -2.40 -4.38
N SER A 179 25.72 -3.59 -4.39
CA SER A 179 26.42 -4.87 -4.32
C SER A 179 25.60 -5.98 -5.00
N ILE A 180 26.27 -7.08 -5.34
CA ILE A 180 25.67 -8.24 -5.99
C ILE A 180 26.05 -9.53 -5.24
N ILE A 181 25.15 -10.51 -5.27
CA ILE A 181 25.41 -11.88 -4.80
C ILE A 181 25.14 -12.83 -5.96
N LEU A 182 26.09 -13.71 -6.22
CA LEU A 182 25.96 -14.79 -7.21
C LEU A 182 25.47 -16.05 -6.49
N ALA A 183 24.40 -16.65 -6.99
CA ALA A 183 23.83 -17.87 -6.47
C ALA A 183 23.78 -18.91 -7.59
N HIS A 184 24.53 -20.00 -7.42
CA HIS A 184 24.58 -21.10 -8.38
C HIS A 184 23.95 -22.34 -7.74
N TYR A 185 22.86 -22.83 -8.34
CA TYR A 185 22.25 -24.10 -7.94
C TYR A 185 22.75 -25.20 -8.85
N VAL A 186 23.38 -26.20 -8.24
CA VAL A 186 23.84 -27.43 -8.88
C VAL A 186 23.07 -28.59 -8.27
N LYS A 187 22.60 -29.50 -9.13
CA LYS A 187 21.99 -30.74 -8.66
C LYS A 187 23.12 -31.70 -8.26
N TYR A 188 23.26 -31.98 -6.96
CA TYR A 188 24.08 -33.10 -6.52
C TYR A 188 23.32 -34.40 -6.83
N PHE A 189 23.72 -35.09 -7.89
CA PHE A 189 23.36 -36.50 -8.09
C PHE A 189 24.29 -37.31 -7.18
N VAL A 190 23.85 -37.57 -5.94
CA VAL A 190 24.49 -38.59 -5.11
C VAL A 190 23.96 -39.92 -5.62
N MET A 191 24.84 -40.70 -6.25
CA MET A 191 24.60 -42.11 -6.56
C MET A 191 24.90 -42.95 -5.32
#